data_AF-A0A8C6YES2-F1
#
_entry.id   AF-A0A8C6YES2-F1
#
_cell.length_a   1.000
_cell.length_b   1.000
_cell.length_c   1.000
_cell.angle_alpha   90.00
_cell.angle_beta   90.00
_cell.angle_gamma   90.00
#
_symmetry.space_group_name_H-M   'P 1'
#
loop_
_entity.id
_entity.type
_entity.pdbx_description
1 polymer ?
#
loop_
_entity_poly.entity_id
_entity_poly.type
_entity_poly.pdbx_seq_one_letter_code
_entity_poly.pdbx_strand_id
1 'polypeptide(L)'
;MEEPINKRLFEKYLKDESTVKDCSSDWEISQTSIKSSICLLRGKIYDALDNRTLATFSYKEALKLDVYCFEAFDLLTSHHMLTAEEEKELLESLPLRKQCTEEEQVLLHFLFENKLKKYNKPSETLIPESVDGLQDNLDVVVSLAERHYYNCDFKMCYKLTSVVMEKDPFHASCLPVHIGTLVELNKANELFYLSHKLVDLYPNNPVSWFAVGCYYLMVGHKNEHARRYLSKATTLERTYGPAWIAYGHSFAVESEHDQAMAAYFTAAQLMKGWKTSEKWFLDALEKIKAIGSEVTVDKWEPLLNNLGHVCRKLKKYEEALEYHRQALVLIPQNASTYSAIGYIHSLMGNFESAIDYFHTALGLRRDDTFSVTMLGHCIEMYIGDSEAYIGTAIKDKLRCYDFDVHTMKTLKNIMSPAWGALEFDIERQTTEESNMALEAPHQRKTTEEPPPLDETFEIEMNESDMMLETSMSDHST
;
A
#
# COMPACT_ATOMS: atom_id res chain seq x y z
N MET A 1 32.31 62.96 -3.40
CA MET A 1 32.07 61.76 -2.58
C MET A 1 30.63 61.83 -2.14
N GLU A 2 29.75 61.27 -2.97
CA GLU A 2 28.31 61.23 -2.72
C GLU A 2 28.01 60.07 -1.78
N GLU A 3 27.37 60.35 -0.65
CA GLU A 3 26.83 59.32 0.23
C GLU A 3 25.68 58.57 -0.47
N PRO A 4 25.53 57.26 -0.27
CA PRO A 4 24.54 56.47 -0.98
C PRO A 4 23.12 56.85 -0.55
N ILE A 5 22.29 57.14 -1.57
CA ILE A 5 20.88 57.55 -1.54
C ILE A 5 19.99 56.69 -0.61
N ASN A 6 20.41 55.47 -0.29
CA ASN A 6 19.67 54.55 0.59
C ASN A 6 19.54 55.01 2.05
N LYS A 7 20.46 55.81 2.61
CA LYS A 7 20.32 56.28 4.01
C LYS A 7 19.22 57.32 4.19
N ARG A 8 19.06 58.24 3.22
CA ARG A 8 18.02 59.28 3.27
C ARG A 8 16.61 58.74 3.04
N LEU A 9 16.47 57.66 2.28
CA LEU A 9 15.18 56.98 2.11
C LEU A 9 14.77 56.23 3.38
N PHE A 10 15.73 55.60 4.06
CA PHE A 10 15.47 54.88 5.31
C PHE A 10 15.04 55.81 6.46
N GLU A 11 15.65 56.99 6.58
CA GLU A 11 15.27 57.99 7.58
C GLU A 11 13.94 58.70 7.29
N LYS A 12 13.51 58.74 6.02
CA LYS A 12 12.18 59.25 5.64
C LYS A 12 11.07 58.26 6.00
N TYR A 13 11.30 56.97 5.76
CA TYR A 13 10.37 55.91 6.16
C TYR A 13 10.14 55.85 7.68
N LEU A 14 11.19 56.07 8.48
CA LEU A 14 11.08 56.11 9.96
C LEU A 14 10.34 57.34 10.51
N LYS A 15 10.20 58.42 9.74
CA LYS A 15 9.44 59.61 10.17
C LYS A 15 7.96 59.53 9.81
N ASP A 16 7.60 58.86 8.73
CA ASP A 16 6.20 58.73 8.31
C ASP A 16 5.39 57.76 9.19
N GLU A 17 6.04 56.87 9.97
CA GLU A 17 5.38 56.05 11.01
C GLU A 17 4.90 56.88 12.22
N SER A 18 5.43 58.09 12.43
CA SER A 18 5.06 58.90 13.61
C SER A 18 3.76 59.70 13.46
N THR A 19 3.08 59.61 12.30
CA THR A 19 1.83 60.34 12.01
C THR A 19 0.71 59.48 11.46
N VAL A 20 0.68 58.18 11.79
CA VAL A 20 -0.54 57.39 11.66
C VAL A 20 -1.29 57.51 12.99
N LYS A 21 -2.35 58.34 12.99
CA LYS A 21 -3.37 58.31 14.05
C LYS A 21 -3.78 56.87 14.29
N ASP A 22 -3.67 56.42 15.53
CA ASP A 22 -4.16 55.13 16.02
C ASP A 22 -5.51 54.78 15.40
N CYS A 23 -5.48 53.87 14.43
CA CYS A 23 -6.63 53.13 13.94
C CYS A 23 -6.54 51.70 14.48
N SER A 24 -6.15 51.57 15.76
CA SER A 24 -5.82 50.30 16.42
C SER A 24 -6.99 49.70 17.18
N SER A 25 -8.21 49.81 16.67
CA SER A 25 -9.42 49.34 17.36
C SER A 25 -10.34 48.43 16.54
N ASP A 26 -9.87 47.80 15.45
CA ASP A 26 -10.72 46.90 14.63
C ASP A 26 -10.08 45.54 14.26
N TRP A 27 -8.92 45.18 14.81
CA TRP A 27 -8.32 43.84 14.64
C TRP A 27 -7.76 43.32 15.97
N GLU A 28 -8.64 42.98 16.91
CA GLU A 28 -8.22 42.09 18.01
C GLU A 28 -8.00 40.68 17.42
N ILE A 29 -6.81 40.45 16.86
CA ILE A 29 -6.37 39.11 16.48
C ILE A 29 -6.38 38.28 17.75
N SER A 30 -7.33 37.34 17.84
CA SER A 30 -7.49 36.53 19.04
C SER A 30 -6.19 35.78 19.33
N GLN A 31 -5.71 35.80 20.58
CA GLN A 31 -4.49 35.08 20.96
C GLN A 31 -4.55 33.57 20.61
N THR A 32 -5.77 33.03 20.49
CA THR A 32 -6.06 31.66 20.05
C THR A 32 -5.74 31.45 18.56
N SER A 33 -6.11 32.39 17.67
CA SER A 33 -5.78 32.30 16.24
C SER A 33 -4.26 32.39 15.97
N ILE A 34 -3.53 33.15 16.79
CA ILE A 34 -2.06 33.20 16.68
C ILE A 34 -1.47 31.85 17.12
N LYS A 35 -1.96 31.28 18.22
CA LYS A 35 -1.49 29.97 18.69
C LYS A 35 -1.80 28.85 17.70
N SER A 36 -2.97 28.86 17.05
CA SER A 36 -3.32 27.87 16.02
C SER A 36 -2.33 27.93 14.84
N SER A 37 -2.00 29.14 14.36
CA SER A 37 -1.02 29.31 13.27
C SER A 37 0.39 28.82 13.63
N ILE A 38 0.82 29.00 14.88
CA ILE A 38 2.09 28.46 15.39
C ILE A 38 2.06 26.94 15.44
N CYS A 39 0.95 26.35 15.90
CA CYS A 39 0.78 24.89 15.92
C CYS A 39 0.75 24.30 14.51
N LEU A 40 0.13 24.98 13.55
CA LEU A 40 0.13 24.61 12.14
C LEU A 40 1.55 24.63 11.56
N LEU A 41 2.31 25.72 11.79
CA LEU A 41 3.70 25.80 11.35
C LEU A 41 4.57 24.70 11.98
N ARG A 42 4.37 24.43 13.28
CA ARG A 42 5.04 23.32 13.97
C ARG A 42 4.71 21.97 13.33
N GLY A 43 3.44 21.75 12.95
CA GLY A 43 3.03 20.56 12.21
C GLY A 43 3.77 20.42 10.89
N LYS A 44 3.87 21.50 10.10
CA LYS A 44 4.62 21.51 8.82
C LYS A 44 6.11 21.22 9.00
N ILE A 45 6.72 21.74 10.08
CA ILE A 45 8.11 21.44 10.42
C ILE A 45 8.27 19.95 10.75
N TYR A 46 7.38 19.37 11.56
CA TYR A 46 7.45 17.94 11.87
C TYR A 46 7.22 17.06 10.65
N ASP A 47 6.34 17.48 9.74
CA ASP A 47 6.09 16.77 8.49
C ASP A 47 7.33 16.80 7.57
N ALA A 48 8.00 17.95 7.47
CA ALA A 48 9.28 18.08 6.77
C ALA A 48 10.44 17.33 7.44
N LEU A 49 10.34 17.06 8.75
CA LEU A 49 11.27 16.22 9.52
C LEU A 49 10.86 14.74 9.55
N ASP A 50 9.87 14.34 8.74
CA ASP A 50 9.35 12.98 8.63
C ASP A 50 8.73 12.40 9.91
N ASN A 51 8.45 13.25 10.90
CA ASN A 51 7.83 12.84 12.14
C ASN A 51 6.30 12.96 12.06
N ARG A 52 5.68 12.01 11.36
CA ARG A 52 4.23 12.01 11.10
C ARG A 52 3.37 11.99 12.38
N THR A 53 3.80 11.32 13.44
CA THR A 53 3.01 11.24 14.68
C THR A 53 2.93 12.61 15.36
N LEU A 54 4.05 13.32 15.51
CA LEU A 54 4.05 14.67 16.07
C LEU A 54 3.40 15.72 15.14
N ALA A 55 3.52 15.52 13.83
CA ALA A 55 2.82 16.35 12.84
C ALA A 55 1.29 16.22 13.01
N THR A 56 0.76 14.99 13.03
CA THR A 56 -0.68 14.76 13.26
C THR A 56 -1.17 15.37 14.55
N PHE A 57 -0.43 15.20 15.64
CA PHE A 57 -0.77 15.81 16.92
C PHE A 57 -0.82 17.34 16.82
N SER A 58 0.19 17.96 16.19
CA SER A 58 0.26 19.43 16.06
C SER A 58 -0.85 19.99 15.17
N TYR A 59 -1.22 19.30 14.08
CA TYR A 59 -2.35 19.70 13.25
C TYR A 59 -3.69 19.54 13.96
N LYS A 60 -3.91 18.44 14.70
CA LYS A 60 -5.11 18.26 15.53
C LYS A 60 -5.24 19.38 16.58
N GLU A 61 -4.15 19.75 17.23
CA GLU A 61 -4.14 20.85 18.20
C GLU A 61 -4.40 22.21 17.54
N ALA A 62 -3.85 22.45 16.34
CA ALA A 62 -4.13 23.67 15.58
C ALA A 62 -5.64 23.81 15.27
N LEU A 63 -6.29 22.72 14.87
CA LEU A 63 -7.72 22.70 14.54
C LEU A 63 -8.63 22.82 15.78
N LYS A 64 -8.20 22.32 16.94
CA LYS A 64 -8.91 22.53 18.21
C LYS A 64 -8.83 23.97 18.70
N LEU A 65 -7.72 24.65 18.43
CA LEU A 65 -7.52 26.05 18.79
C LEU A 65 -8.33 26.98 17.89
N ASP A 66 -8.35 26.69 16.59
CA ASP A 66 -9.08 27.42 15.58
C ASP A 66 -9.73 26.47 14.58
N VAL A 67 -11.06 26.39 14.65
CA VAL A 67 -11.87 25.54 13.78
C VAL A 67 -11.79 25.98 12.31
N TYR A 68 -11.55 27.27 12.04
CA TYR A 68 -11.50 27.79 10.67
C TYR A 68 -10.19 27.48 9.95
N CYS A 69 -9.22 26.87 10.62
CA CYS A 69 -7.93 26.50 10.06
C CYS A 69 -8.06 25.31 9.09
N PHE A 70 -8.58 25.59 7.89
CA PHE A 70 -8.79 24.58 6.84
C PHE A 70 -7.47 23.95 6.38
N GLU A 71 -6.36 24.69 6.38
CA GLU A 71 -5.07 24.15 5.96
C GLU A 71 -4.60 22.99 6.86
N ALA A 72 -4.78 23.10 8.18
CA ALA A 72 -4.47 21.99 9.10
C ALA A 72 -5.34 20.76 8.80
N PHE A 73 -6.63 20.99 8.54
CA PHE A 73 -7.58 19.96 8.20
C PHE A 73 -7.31 19.30 6.83
N ASP A 74 -6.93 20.10 5.84
CA ASP A 74 -6.54 19.62 4.52
C ASP A 74 -5.31 18.74 4.60
N LEU A 75 -4.26 19.17 5.31
CA LEU A 75 -3.06 18.34 5.50
C LEU A 75 -3.39 17.00 6.17
N LEU A 76 -4.20 17.00 7.24
CA LEU A 76 -4.64 15.78 7.92
C LEU A 76 -5.35 14.79 6.97
N THR A 77 -6.22 15.29 6.10
CA THR A 77 -7.09 14.48 5.22
C THR A 77 -6.41 14.11 3.89
N SER A 78 -5.64 15.01 3.30
CA SER A 78 -4.92 14.79 2.03
C SER A 78 -3.70 13.88 2.19
N HIS A 79 -2.95 14.00 3.29
CA HIS A 79 -1.80 13.11 3.56
C HIS A 79 -2.24 11.74 4.13
N HIS A 80 -3.56 11.45 4.14
CA HIS A 80 -4.16 10.24 4.70
C HIS A 80 -3.61 9.88 6.08
N MET A 81 -3.42 10.90 6.92
CA MET A 81 -2.76 10.76 8.21
C MET A 81 -3.64 10.04 9.25
N LEU A 82 -4.95 10.02 9.01
CA LEU A 82 -5.98 9.50 9.89
C LEU A 82 -6.68 8.29 9.28
N THR A 83 -7.18 7.40 10.14
CA THR A 83 -8.14 6.37 9.72
C THR A 83 -9.56 6.95 9.66
N ALA A 84 -10.49 6.28 8.98
CA ALA A 84 -11.89 6.74 8.93
C ALA A 84 -12.56 6.85 10.31
N GLU A 85 -12.13 6.04 11.28
CA GLU A 85 -12.58 6.11 12.67
C GLU A 85 -12.00 7.34 13.38
N GLU A 86 -10.70 7.59 13.21
CA GLU A 86 -10.02 8.77 13.76
C GLU A 86 -10.52 10.08 13.14
N GLU A 87 -10.93 10.06 11.88
CA GLU A 87 -11.57 11.18 11.18
C GLU A 87 -12.93 11.51 11.80
N LYS A 88 -13.74 10.50 12.11
CA LYS A 88 -15.03 10.67 12.79
C LYS A 88 -14.82 11.19 14.22
N GLU A 89 -13.88 10.61 14.97
CA GLU A 89 -13.51 11.06 16.31
C GLU A 89 -13.02 12.52 16.27
N LEU A 90 -12.24 12.90 15.24
CA LEU A 90 -11.77 14.26 15.08
C LEU A 90 -12.94 15.24 14.97
N LEU A 91 -13.94 14.97 14.11
CA LEU A 91 -15.13 15.83 13.97
C LEU A 91 -15.89 15.98 15.30
N GLU A 92 -16.05 14.89 16.06
CA GLU A 92 -16.72 14.91 17.36
C GLU A 92 -15.91 15.67 18.43
N SER A 93 -14.58 15.67 18.32
CA SER A 93 -13.67 16.32 19.27
C SER A 93 -13.56 17.85 19.10
N LEU A 94 -13.99 18.40 17.97
CA LEU A 94 -13.82 19.81 17.66
C LEU A 94 -14.78 20.70 18.46
N PRO A 95 -14.32 21.83 19.03
CA PRO A 95 -15.14 22.71 19.86
C PRO A 95 -16.06 23.64 19.04
N LEU A 96 -16.80 23.11 18.06
CA LEU A 96 -17.69 23.87 17.16
C LEU A 96 -18.69 24.74 17.93
N ARG A 97 -19.31 24.16 18.97
CA ARG A 97 -20.34 24.83 19.81
C ARG A 97 -19.84 26.03 20.60
N LYS A 98 -18.53 26.17 20.80
CA LYS A 98 -17.93 27.23 21.64
C LYS A 98 -17.42 28.41 20.84
N GLN A 99 -17.07 28.19 19.58
CA GLN A 99 -16.40 29.19 18.73
C GLN A 99 -17.28 29.74 17.62
N CYS A 100 -18.36 29.04 17.25
CA CYS A 100 -19.22 29.38 16.10
C CYS A 100 -20.62 29.78 16.53
N THR A 101 -21.30 30.54 15.68
CA THR A 101 -22.77 30.68 15.72
C THR A 101 -23.46 29.39 15.26
N GLU A 102 -24.75 29.19 15.58
CA GLU A 102 -25.47 27.96 15.22
C GLU A 102 -25.50 27.71 13.70
N GLU A 103 -25.56 28.77 12.88
CA GLU A 103 -25.56 28.68 11.41
C GLU A 103 -24.18 28.27 10.86
N GLU A 104 -23.10 28.88 11.36
CA GLU A 104 -21.72 28.55 10.97
C GLU A 104 -21.33 27.13 11.38
N GLN A 105 -21.84 26.66 12.51
CA GLN A 105 -21.62 25.28 12.96
C GLN A 105 -22.18 24.28 11.93
N VAL A 106 -23.40 24.51 11.42
CA VAL A 106 -24.02 23.65 10.41
C VAL A 106 -23.21 23.67 9.11
N LEU A 107 -22.76 24.85 8.68
CA LEU A 107 -21.93 25.02 7.50
C LEU A 107 -20.59 24.27 7.61
N LEU A 108 -19.82 24.52 8.67
CA LEU A 108 -18.50 23.91 8.87
C LEU A 108 -18.60 22.40 9.03
N HIS A 109 -19.59 21.92 9.78
CA HIS A 109 -19.84 20.49 9.92
C HIS A 109 -20.14 19.86 8.56
N PHE A 110 -21.02 20.47 7.76
CA PHE A 110 -21.34 20.00 6.41
C PHE A 110 -20.08 19.97 5.52
N LEU A 111 -19.28 21.03 5.48
CA LEU A 111 -18.08 21.09 4.63
C LEU A 111 -17.03 20.05 5.03
N PHE A 112 -16.75 19.90 6.33
CA PHE A 112 -15.80 18.89 6.79
C PHE A 112 -16.31 17.48 6.56
N GLU A 113 -17.56 17.20 6.92
CA GLU A 113 -18.19 15.91 6.69
C GLU A 113 -18.23 15.54 5.21
N ASN A 114 -18.48 16.50 4.34
CA ASN A 114 -18.52 16.29 2.90
C ASN A 114 -17.15 15.86 2.34
N LYS A 115 -16.06 16.43 2.87
CA LYS A 115 -14.67 16.08 2.50
C LYS A 115 -14.21 14.74 3.08
N LEU A 116 -14.73 14.34 4.25
CA LEU A 116 -14.40 13.06 4.91
C LEU A 116 -15.16 11.87 4.31
N LYS A 117 -16.42 12.05 3.93
CA LYS A 117 -17.29 10.99 3.41
C LYS A 117 -16.98 10.58 1.97
N LYS A 118 -15.77 10.10 1.72
CA LYS A 118 -15.31 9.63 0.40
C LYS A 118 -16.01 8.33 -0.04
N TYR A 119 -16.27 7.42 0.89
CA TYR A 119 -16.77 6.06 0.59
C TYR A 119 -18.28 5.87 0.71
N ASN A 120 -19.01 6.92 1.07
CA ASN A 120 -20.46 6.84 1.20
C ASN A 120 -21.13 6.75 -0.16
N LYS A 121 -22.28 6.06 -0.23
CA LYS A 121 -23.08 5.99 -1.46
C LYS A 121 -23.37 7.41 -1.97
N PRO A 122 -23.36 7.63 -3.29
CA PRO A 122 -23.81 8.87 -3.89
C PRO A 122 -25.35 8.95 -3.84
N SER A 123 -25.91 8.93 -2.63
CA SER A 123 -27.23 9.48 -2.37
C SER A 123 -27.12 11.00 -2.33
N GLU A 124 -28.18 11.71 -2.76
CA GLU A 124 -28.26 13.16 -2.76
C GLU A 124 -27.64 13.72 -1.48
N THR A 125 -26.59 14.52 -1.63
CA THR A 125 -26.09 15.34 -0.53
C THR A 125 -27.26 16.16 -0.02
N LEU A 126 -27.76 15.84 1.16
CA LEU A 126 -28.74 16.66 1.85
C LEU A 126 -28.01 17.94 2.28
N ILE A 127 -27.97 18.91 1.37
CA ILE A 127 -27.44 20.23 1.64
C ILE A 127 -28.46 20.91 2.57
N PRO A 128 -28.04 21.42 3.73
CA PRO A 128 -28.94 22.19 4.59
C PRO A 128 -29.53 23.39 3.83
N GLU A 129 -30.82 23.67 4.03
CA GLU A 129 -31.52 24.78 3.34
C GLU A 129 -30.87 26.15 3.58
N SER A 130 -30.10 26.30 4.66
CA SER A 130 -29.34 27.52 4.97
C SER A 130 -28.19 27.80 4.01
N VAL A 131 -27.73 26.80 3.23
CA VAL A 131 -26.54 26.89 2.37
C VAL A 131 -26.82 26.42 0.94
N ASP A 132 -28.03 26.70 0.46
CA ASP A 132 -28.53 26.35 -0.89
C ASP A 132 -27.58 26.72 -2.04
N GLY A 133 -26.89 27.87 -1.94
CA GLY A 133 -25.93 28.34 -2.94
C GLY A 133 -24.66 27.48 -3.08
N LEU A 134 -24.38 26.55 -2.15
CA LEU A 134 -23.19 25.70 -2.21
C LEU A 134 -23.33 24.50 -3.15
N GLN A 135 -24.53 24.19 -3.63
CA GLN A 135 -24.76 23.07 -4.55
C GLN A 135 -23.96 23.21 -5.87
N ASP A 136 -23.75 24.44 -6.32
CA ASP A 136 -23.04 24.76 -7.55
C ASP A 136 -21.53 24.95 -7.33
N ASN A 137 -21.05 24.86 -6.09
CA ASN A 137 -19.64 25.00 -5.76
C ASN A 137 -18.84 23.80 -6.32
N LEU A 138 -17.71 24.09 -6.96
CA LEU A 138 -16.87 23.10 -7.59
C LEU A 138 -16.34 22.07 -6.58
N ASP A 139 -15.95 22.49 -5.38
CA ASP A 139 -15.44 21.57 -4.34
C ASP A 139 -16.51 20.54 -3.91
N VAL A 140 -17.77 20.95 -3.82
CA VAL A 140 -18.89 20.06 -3.48
C VAL A 140 -19.16 19.10 -4.63
N VAL A 141 -19.15 19.60 -5.87
CA VAL A 141 -19.32 18.76 -7.07
C VAL A 141 -18.17 17.74 -7.20
N VAL A 142 -16.93 18.12 -6.88
CA VAL A 142 -15.77 17.21 -6.88
C VAL A 142 -15.92 16.14 -5.81
N SER A 143 -16.35 16.50 -4.59
CA SER A 143 -16.61 15.49 -3.55
C SER A 143 -17.71 14.49 -3.96
N LEU A 144 -18.72 14.94 -4.70
CA LEU A 144 -19.74 14.06 -5.28
C LEU A 144 -19.15 13.18 -6.39
N ALA A 145 -18.28 13.73 -7.23
CA ALA A 145 -17.56 12.97 -8.25
C ALA A 145 -16.66 11.90 -7.63
N GLU A 146 -15.97 12.19 -6.54
CA GLU A 146 -15.19 11.21 -5.76
C GLU A 146 -16.07 10.06 -5.27
N ARG A 147 -17.26 10.34 -4.73
CA ARG A 147 -18.20 9.29 -4.31
C ARG A 147 -18.62 8.40 -5.48
N HIS A 148 -18.91 8.98 -6.63
CA HIS A 148 -19.20 8.20 -7.84
C HIS A 148 -17.99 7.39 -8.31
N TYR A 149 -16.78 7.93 -8.19
CA TYR A 149 -15.54 7.21 -8.50
C TYR A 149 -15.39 5.96 -7.63
N TYR A 150 -15.54 6.10 -6.30
CA TYR A 150 -15.48 4.98 -5.36
C TYR A 150 -16.67 4.03 -5.47
N ASN A 151 -17.81 4.49 -5.99
CA ASN A 151 -18.95 3.64 -6.34
C ASN A 151 -18.78 2.96 -7.72
N CYS A 152 -17.64 3.15 -8.40
CA CYS A 152 -17.33 2.62 -9.73
C CYS A 152 -18.23 3.15 -10.87
N ASP A 153 -18.96 4.24 -10.65
CA ASP A 153 -19.77 4.92 -11.66
C ASP A 153 -18.90 5.88 -12.49
N PHE A 154 -17.92 5.33 -13.22
CA PHE A 154 -16.90 6.13 -13.91
C PHE A 154 -17.46 7.08 -14.96
N LYS A 155 -18.57 6.72 -15.62
CA LYS A 155 -19.24 7.56 -16.64
C LYS A 155 -19.81 8.85 -16.01
N MET A 156 -20.49 8.73 -14.86
CA MET A 156 -21.05 9.89 -14.15
C MET A 156 -19.95 10.72 -13.50
N CYS A 157 -18.94 10.07 -12.90
CA CYS A 157 -17.77 10.76 -12.37
C CYS A 157 -17.05 11.60 -13.44
N TYR A 158 -16.86 11.04 -14.63
CA TYR A 158 -16.28 11.76 -15.76
C TYR A 158 -17.15 12.95 -16.21
N LYS A 159 -18.47 12.80 -16.25
CA LYS A 159 -19.39 13.90 -16.57
C LYS A 159 -19.29 15.05 -15.55
N LEU A 160 -19.20 14.74 -14.26
CA LEU A 160 -19.07 15.77 -13.22
C LEU A 160 -17.69 16.44 -13.27
N THR A 161 -16.62 15.65 -13.35
CA THR A 161 -15.25 16.20 -13.40
C THR A 161 -14.98 16.99 -14.67
N SER A 162 -15.52 16.60 -15.83
CA SER A 162 -15.40 17.40 -17.06
C SER A 162 -16.06 18.78 -16.94
N VAL A 163 -17.26 18.86 -16.34
CA VAL A 163 -17.92 20.15 -16.05
C VAL A 163 -17.09 21.01 -15.09
N VAL A 164 -16.44 20.39 -14.10
CA VAL A 164 -15.53 21.09 -13.19
C VAL A 164 -14.32 21.62 -13.95
N MET A 165 -13.68 20.80 -14.79
CA MET A 165 -12.51 21.18 -15.59
C MET A 165 -12.82 22.22 -16.68
N GLU A 166 -14.06 22.31 -17.16
CA GLU A 166 -14.50 23.38 -18.06
C GLU A 166 -14.61 24.73 -17.34
N LYS A 167 -15.12 24.73 -16.10
CA LYS A 167 -15.28 25.95 -15.28
C LYS A 167 -13.95 26.42 -14.68
N ASP A 168 -13.22 25.49 -14.07
CA ASP A 168 -11.90 25.68 -13.50
C ASP A 168 -10.93 24.66 -14.10
N PRO A 169 -10.13 25.05 -15.12
CA PRO A 169 -9.21 24.15 -15.78
C PRO A 169 -8.14 23.52 -14.90
N PHE A 170 -7.91 24.03 -13.68
CA PHE A 170 -6.82 23.58 -12.80
C PHE A 170 -7.25 23.40 -11.35
N HIS A 171 -8.43 22.83 -11.17
CA HIS A 171 -8.94 22.54 -9.83
C HIS A 171 -8.13 21.43 -9.14
N ALA A 172 -7.39 21.77 -8.08
CA ALA A 172 -6.37 20.90 -7.48
C ALA A 172 -6.92 19.55 -6.96
N SER A 173 -8.10 19.55 -6.34
CA SER A 173 -8.75 18.33 -5.83
C SER A 173 -9.38 17.48 -6.93
N CYS A 174 -9.77 18.10 -8.06
CA CYS A 174 -10.41 17.38 -9.18
C CYS A 174 -9.38 16.59 -9.99
N LEU A 175 -8.14 17.08 -10.11
CA LEU A 175 -7.14 16.51 -11.00
C LEU A 175 -6.87 15.01 -10.75
N PRO A 176 -6.61 14.53 -9.52
CA PRO A 176 -6.35 13.10 -9.28
C PRO A 176 -7.54 12.21 -9.66
N VAL A 177 -8.76 12.65 -9.33
CA VAL A 177 -10.01 11.93 -9.62
C VAL A 177 -10.26 11.89 -11.12
N HIS A 178 -10.07 13.02 -11.79
CA HIS A 178 -10.25 13.13 -13.23
C HIS A 178 -9.22 12.26 -13.99
N ILE A 179 -7.94 12.30 -13.60
CA ILE A 179 -6.89 11.43 -14.16
C ILE A 179 -7.26 9.95 -13.95
N GLY A 180 -7.71 9.57 -12.75
CA GLY A 180 -8.19 8.22 -12.47
C GLY A 180 -9.32 7.80 -13.40
N THR A 181 -10.33 8.65 -13.59
CA THR A 181 -11.43 8.34 -14.54
C THR A 181 -10.98 8.22 -15.98
N LEU A 182 -10.04 9.06 -16.43
CA LEU A 182 -9.52 9.00 -17.80
C LEU A 182 -8.77 7.71 -18.08
N VAL A 183 -8.00 7.22 -17.10
CA VAL A 183 -7.31 5.92 -17.18
C VAL A 183 -8.33 4.78 -17.21
N GLU A 184 -9.32 4.79 -16.31
CA GLU A 184 -10.34 3.72 -16.26
C GLU A 184 -11.25 3.67 -17.50
N LEU A 185 -11.56 4.83 -18.08
CA LEU A 185 -12.33 4.94 -19.33
C LEU A 185 -11.47 4.80 -20.59
N ASN A 186 -10.16 4.57 -20.44
CA ASN A 186 -9.18 4.43 -21.52
C ASN A 186 -9.15 5.60 -22.53
N LYS A 187 -9.27 6.83 -22.01
CA LYS A 187 -9.28 8.08 -22.81
C LYS A 187 -7.87 8.66 -22.98
N ALA A 188 -7.03 7.95 -23.72
CA ALA A 188 -5.61 8.31 -23.86
C ALA A 188 -5.34 9.71 -24.45
N ASN A 189 -6.13 10.14 -25.43
CA ASN A 189 -5.95 11.43 -26.09
C ASN A 189 -6.20 12.61 -25.15
N GLU A 190 -7.26 12.52 -24.33
CA GLU A 190 -7.60 13.55 -23.36
C GLU A 190 -6.54 13.64 -22.25
N LEU A 191 -6.08 12.49 -21.75
CA LEU A 191 -5.04 12.45 -20.72
C LEU A 191 -3.68 12.95 -21.24
N PHE A 192 -3.36 12.66 -22.51
CA PHE A 192 -2.17 13.20 -23.16
C PHE A 192 -2.20 14.74 -23.20
N TYR A 193 -3.31 15.32 -23.64
CA TYR A 193 -3.47 16.77 -23.70
C TYR A 193 -3.41 17.41 -22.30
N LEU A 194 -4.12 16.84 -21.34
CA LEU A 194 -4.14 17.31 -19.96
C LEU A 194 -2.74 17.27 -19.33
N SER A 195 -2.02 16.15 -19.47
CA SER A 195 -0.68 15.99 -18.89
C SER A 195 0.34 16.98 -19.45
N HIS A 196 0.32 17.26 -20.76
CA HIS A 196 1.19 18.28 -21.35
C HIS A 196 0.86 19.67 -20.81
N LYS A 197 -0.42 20.02 -20.76
CA LYS A 197 -0.89 21.31 -20.22
C LYS A 197 -0.48 21.49 -18.75
N LEU A 198 -0.54 20.42 -17.95
CA LEU A 198 -0.12 20.43 -16.55
C LEU A 198 1.40 20.61 -16.38
N VAL A 199 2.20 19.95 -17.23
CA VAL A 199 3.66 20.10 -17.19
C VAL A 199 4.09 21.51 -17.59
N ASP A 200 3.45 22.09 -18.60
CA ASP A 200 3.76 23.44 -19.07
C ASP A 200 3.47 24.51 -18.01
N LEU A 201 2.41 24.33 -17.23
CA LEU A 201 1.96 25.32 -16.25
C LEU A 201 2.48 25.07 -14.83
N TYR A 202 2.57 23.80 -14.42
CA TYR A 202 2.93 23.37 -13.07
C TYR A 202 4.04 22.30 -13.10
N PRO A 203 5.26 22.64 -13.55
CA PRO A 203 6.36 21.68 -13.63
C PRO A 203 6.87 21.22 -12.25
N ASN A 204 6.59 21.99 -11.19
CA ASN A 204 7.01 21.68 -9.83
C ASN A 204 5.97 20.90 -9.04
N ASN A 205 4.75 20.74 -9.56
CA ASN A 205 3.68 20.02 -8.88
C ASN A 205 3.77 18.51 -9.20
N PRO A 206 3.73 17.61 -8.20
CA PRO A 206 3.74 16.16 -8.43
C PRO A 206 2.57 15.67 -9.28
N VAL A 207 1.40 16.32 -9.24
CA VAL A 207 0.21 15.91 -10.01
C VAL A 207 0.47 15.90 -11.52
N SER A 208 1.31 16.82 -12.01
CA SER A 208 1.66 16.94 -13.42
C SER A 208 2.46 15.72 -13.90
N TRP A 209 3.47 15.32 -13.12
CA TRP A 209 4.30 14.16 -13.43
C TRP A 209 3.56 12.84 -13.20
N PHE A 210 2.64 12.83 -12.23
CA PHE A 210 1.70 11.72 -12.04
C PHE A 210 0.80 11.53 -13.27
N ALA A 211 0.22 12.61 -13.82
CA ALA A 211 -0.60 12.54 -15.04
C ALA A 211 0.19 11.97 -16.24
N VAL A 212 1.44 12.41 -16.42
CA VAL A 212 2.34 11.87 -17.46
C VAL A 212 2.65 10.39 -17.23
N GLY A 213 2.92 10.00 -15.98
CA GLY A 213 3.15 8.62 -15.59
C GLY A 213 1.96 7.72 -15.91
N CYS A 214 0.76 8.12 -15.50
CA CYS A 214 -0.49 7.42 -15.80
C CYS A 214 -0.76 7.32 -17.31
N TYR A 215 -0.45 8.36 -18.09
CA TYR A 215 -0.54 8.29 -19.54
C TYR A 215 0.35 7.19 -20.13
N TYR A 216 1.63 7.14 -19.72
CA TYR A 216 2.53 6.09 -20.22
C TYR A 216 2.14 4.68 -19.77
N LEU A 217 1.58 4.53 -18.55
CA LEU A 217 1.02 3.25 -18.09
C LEU A 217 -0.15 2.80 -18.96
N MET A 218 -1.07 3.70 -19.30
CA MET A 218 -2.21 3.37 -20.15
C MET A 218 -1.80 2.99 -21.58
N VAL A 219 -0.70 3.55 -22.10
CA VAL A 219 -0.14 3.18 -23.40
C VAL A 219 0.56 1.80 -23.37
N GLY A 220 0.95 1.30 -22.19
CA GLY A 220 1.37 -0.09 -21.92
C GLY A 220 2.77 -0.49 -22.41
N HIS A 221 3.23 0.00 -23.57
CA HIS A 221 4.53 -0.40 -24.14
C HIS A 221 5.73 0.41 -23.61
N LYS A 222 5.50 1.36 -22.69
CA LYS A 222 6.47 2.37 -22.25
C LYS A 222 6.56 2.49 -20.72
N ASN A 223 6.55 1.35 -20.03
CA ASN A 223 6.54 1.28 -18.56
C ASN A 223 7.82 1.86 -17.94
N GLU A 224 8.98 1.75 -18.58
CA GLU A 224 10.21 2.42 -18.16
C GLU A 224 10.05 3.96 -18.11
N HIS A 225 9.41 4.55 -19.13
CA HIS A 225 9.13 5.98 -19.13
C HIS A 225 8.13 6.35 -18.05
N ALA A 226 7.08 5.54 -17.85
CA ALA A 226 6.15 5.74 -16.75
C ALA A 226 6.87 5.77 -15.40
N ARG A 227 7.74 4.78 -15.13
CA ARG A 227 8.56 4.68 -13.91
C ARG A 227 9.39 5.92 -13.68
N ARG A 228 10.06 6.43 -14.71
CA ARG A 228 10.89 7.63 -14.59
C ARG A 228 10.09 8.86 -14.16
N TYR A 229 8.90 9.08 -14.73
CA TYR A 229 8.07 10.23 -14.37
C TYR A 229 7.34 10.05 -13.03
N LEU A 230 6.94 8.82 -12.69
CA LEU A 230 6.36 8.50 -11.39
C LEU A 230 7.39 8.62 -10.26
N SER A 231 8.62 8.16 -10.50
CA SER A 231 9.76 8.39 -9.59
C SER A 231 10.01 9.89 -9.41
N LYS A 232 9.94 10.68 -10.49
CA LYS A 232 10.02 12.14 -10.36
C LYS A 232 8.90 12.71 -9.49
N ALA A 233 7.65 12.24 -9.65
CA ALA A 233 6.53 12.68 -8.83
C ALA A 233 6.75 12.36 -7.33
N THR A 234 7.19 11.13 -7.01
CA THR A 234 7.45 10.72 -5.61
C THR A 234 8.66 11.41 -4.99
N THR A 235 9.65 11.82 -5.80
CA THR A 235 10.79 12.64 -5.31
C THR A 235 10.40 14.09 -5.02
N LEU A 236 9.43 14.65 -5.75
CA LEU A 236 8.91 15.99 -5.48
C LEU A 236 8.08 15.99 -4.19
N GLU A 237 7.18 15.02 -4.06
CA GLU A 237 6.38 14.84 -2.86
C GLU A 237 6.30 13.36 -2.49
N ARG A 238 6.99 13.00 -1.41
CA ARG A 238 7.01 11.62 -0.92
C ARG A 238 5.67 11.19 -0.34
N THR A 239 4.87 12.14 0.14
CA THR A 239 3.57 11.89 0.77
C THR A 239 2.44 11.69 -0.25
N TYR A 240 2.72 11.91 -1.54
CA TYR A 240 1.72 11.82 -2.61
C TYR A 240 1.34 10.36 -2.91
N GLY A 241 0.28 9.88 -2.24
CA GLY A 241 -0.19 8.50 -2.27
C GLY A 241 -0.47 7.94 -3.68
N PRO A 242 -1.23 8.64 -4.55
CA PRO A 242 -1.56 8.12 -5.88
C PRO A 242 -0.35 7.78 -6.75
N ALA A 243 0.74 8.55 -6.65
CA ALA A 243 1.96 8.23 -7.41
C ALA A 243 2.63 6.95 -6.95
N TRP A 244 2.65 6.64 -5.65
CA TRP A 244 3.21 5.38 -5.14
C TRP A 244 2.41 4.16 -5.63
N ILE A 245 1.08 4.28 -5.69
CA ILE A 245 0.22 3.22 -6.25
C ILE A 245 0.54 3.01 -7.73
N ALA A 246 0.58 4.09 -8.52
CA ALA A 246 0.92 4.00 -9.94
C ALA A 246 2.35 3.47 -10.15
N TYR A 247 3.28 3.82 -9.27
CA TYR A 247 4.65 3.31 -9.29
C TYR A 247 4.66 1.80 -9.02
N GLY A 248 3.88 1.30 -8.07
CA GLY A 248 3.67 -0.14 -7.85
C GLY A 248 3.04 -0.84 -9.07
N HIS A 249 2.03 -0.24 -9.69
CA HIS A 249 1.40 -0.80 -10.90
C HIS A 249 2.41 -0.95 -12.05
N SER A 250 3.33 0.00 -12.20
CA SER A 250 4.34 -0.04 -13.25
C SER A 250 5.25 -1.27 -13.16
N PHE A 251 5.65 -1.67 -11.95
CA PHE A 251 6.43 -2.86 -11.70
C PHE A 251 5.60 -4.13 -11.75
N ALA A 252 4.35 -4.07 -11.28
CA ALA A 252 3.45 -5.22 -11.31
C ALA A 252 3.13 -5.67 -12.76
N VAL A 253 2.97 -4.73 -13.69
CA VAL A 253 2.76 -5.04 -15.12
C VAL A 253 4.00 -5.68 -15.75
N GLU A 254 5.20 -5.29 -15.32
CA GLU A 254 6.46 -5.89 -15.78
C GLU A 254 6.87 -7.16 -15.02
N SER A 255 6.06 -7.62 -14.05
CA SER A 255 6.33 -8.77 -13.18
C SER A 255 7.54 -8.62 -12.26
N GLU A 256 7.98 -7.39 -11.96
CA GLU A 256 9.01 -7.10 -10.95
C GLU A 256 8.37 -7.05 -9.55
N HIS A 257 8.17 -8.23 -8.95
CA HIS A 257 7.36 -8.37 -7.73
C HIS A 257 7.93 -7.66 -6.49
N ASP A 258 9.24 -7.74 -6.24
CA ASP A 258 9.85 -7.18 -5.03
C ASP A 258 9.75 -5.65 -5.00
N GLN A 259 10.01 -5.02 -6.15
CA GLN A 259 9.92 -3.56 -6.30
C GLN A 259 8.48 -3.08 -6.26
N ALA A 260 7.56 -3.83 -6.89
CA ALA A 260 6.13 -3.56 -6.79
C ALA A 260 5.66 -3.62 -5.32
N MET A 261 6.08 -4.64 -4.57
CA MET A 261 5.73 -4.82 -3.18
C MET A 261 6.26 -3.67 -2.31
N ALA A 262 7.51 -3.25 -2.51
CA ALA A 262 8.09 -2.11 -1.81
C ALA A 262 7.29 -0.82 -2.06
N ALA A 263 6.89 -0.56 -3.31
CA ALA A 263 6.09 0.61 -3.67
C ALA A 263 4.66 0.55 -3.11
N TYR A 264 4.01 -0.62 -3.10
CA TYR A 264 2.70 -0.76 -2.46
C TYR A 264 2.78 -0.66 -0.94
N PHE A 265 3.85 -1.15 -0.34
CA PHE A 265 4.07 -1.06 1.10
C PHE A 265 4.21 0.39 1.55
N THR A 266 4.99 1.21 0.83
CA THR A 266 5.07 2.66 1.10
C THR A 266 3.72 3.34 0.87
N ALA A 267 2.98 3.00 -0.19
CA ALA A 267 1.64 3.51 -0.42
C ALA A 267 0.68 3.18 0.74
N ALA A 268 0.73 1.96 1.27
CA ALA A 268 -0.08 1.50 2.39
C ALA A 268 0.34 2.11 3.74
N GLN A 269 1.62 2.45 3.92
CA GLN A 269 2.07 3.22 5.09
C GLN A 269 1.55 4.66 5.07
N LEU A 270 1.43 5.24 3.88
CA LEU A 270 0.85 6.58 3.69
C LEU A 270 -0.65 6.54 3.92
N MET A 271 -1.35 5.58 3.30
CA MET A 271 -2.80 5.36 3.41
C MET A 271 -3.11 4.34 4.51
N LYS A 272 -3.39 4.80 5.73
CA LYS A 272 -3.54 3.94 6.93
C LYS A 272 -4.78 3.00 6.97
N GLY A 273 -5.38 2.64 5.83
CA GLY A 273 -6.57 1.80 5.71
C GLY A 273 -6.34 0.31 5.46
N TRP A 274 -5.10 -0.17 5.30
CA TRP A 274 -4.86 -1.55 4.82
C TRP A 274 -5.23 -2.65 5.83
N LYS A 275 -5.27 -2.35 7.14
CA LYS A 275 -5.64 -3.36 8.16
C LYS A 275 -7.10 -3.82 8.04
N THR A 276 -7.94 -3.06 7.35
CA THR A 276 -9.33 -3.40 7.01
C THR A 276 -9.49 -3.88 5.57
N SER A 277 -8.38 -4.22 4.88
CA SER A 277 -8.36 -4.61 3.45
C SER A 277 -9.35 -5.73 3.11
N GLU A 278 -9.53 -6.74 3.98
CA GLU A 278 -10.56 -7.77 3.82
C GLU A 278 -11.98 -7.18 3.72
N LYS A 279 -12.33 -6.26 4.63
CA LYS A 279 -13.64 -5.59 4.64
C LYS A 279 -13.84 -4.75 3.37
N TRP A 280 -12.80 -4.09 2.89
CA TRP A 280 -12.86 -3.30 1.65
C TRP A 280 -12.99 -4.18 0.41
N PHE A 281 -12.32 -5.34 0.38
CA PHE A 281 -12.49 -6.30 -0.71
C PHE A 281 -13.89 -6.92 -0.72
N LEU A 282 -14.46 -7.22 0.44
CA LEU A 282 -15.85 -7.68 0.56
C LEU A 282 -16.86 -6.62 0.15
N ASP A 283 -16.68 -5.36 0.58
CA ASP A 283 -17.53 -4.23 0.17
C ASP A 283 -17.40 -3.92 -1.32
N ALA A 284 -16.20 -4.03 -1.89
CA ALA A 284 -15.99 -3.95 -3.34
C ALA A 284 -16.74 -5.07 -4.05
N LEU A 285 -16.68 -6.31 -3.55
CA LEU A 285 -17.38 -7.45 -4.14
C LEU A 285 -18.92 -7.27 -4.09
N GLU A 286 -19.46 -6.75 -2.99
CA GLU A 286 -20.88 -6.38 -2.89
C GLU A 286 -21.27 -5.26 -3.86
N LYS A 287 -20.46 -4.21 -3.97
CA LYS A 287 -20.68 -3.08 -4.89
C LYS A 287 -20.69 -3.55 -6.35
N ILE A 288 -19.71 -4.36 -6.74
CA ILE A 288 -19.63 -4.80 -8.12
C ILE A 288 -20.78 -5.80 -8.42
N LYS A 289 -21.16 -6.67 -7.46
CA LYS A 289 -22.39 -7.51 -7.56
C LYS A 289 -23.65 -6.67 -7.75
N ALA A 290 -23.76 -5.53 -7.06
CA ALA A 290 -24.87 -4.60 -7.20
C ALA A 290 -24.89 -3.85 -8.54
N ILE A 291 -23.72 -3.61 -9.16
CA ILE A 291 -23.59 -2.92 -10.45
C ILE A 291 -24.11 -3.76 -11.61
N GLY A 292 -24.17 -5.10 -11.50
CA GLY A 292 -24.90 -5.98 -12.41
C GLY A 292 -24.58 -5.84 -13.91
N SER A 293 -23.86 -6.79 -14.48
CA SER A 293 -23.61 -6.97 -15.93
C SER A 293 -22.83 -5.86 -16.68
N GLU A 294 -22.53 -4.68 -16.11
CA GLU A 294 -21.73 -3.66 -16.80
C GLU A 294 -20.21 -3.79 -16.62
N VAL A 295 -19.73 -4.44 -15.55
CA VAL A 295 -18.29 -4.56 -15.28
C VAL A 295 -17.74 -5.82 -15.95
N THR A 296 -16.76 -5.63 -16.84
CA THR A 296 -16.09 -6.68 -17.64
C THR A 296 -15.52 -7.79 -16.78
N VAL A 297 -15.81 -9.05 -17.14
CA VAL A 297 -15.33 -10.31 -16.52
C VAL A 297 -13.85 -10.27 -16.13
N ASP A 298 -13.01 -9.63 -16.95
CA ASP A 298 -11.56 -9.53 -16.76
C ASP A 298 -11.11 -8.68 -15.55
N LYS A 299 -11.95 -7.76 -15.06
CA LYS A 299 -11.63 -6.91 -13.88
C LYS A 299 -11.98 -7.58 -12.55
N TRP A 300 -12.89 -8.56 -12.56
CA TRP A 300 -13.38 -9.22 -11.35
C TRP A 300 -12.51 -10.39 -10.91
N GLU A 301 -11.87 -11.06 -11.87
CA GLU A 301 -11.03 -12.23 -11.57
C GLU A 301 -9.86 -11.88 -10.64
N PRO A 302 -9.09 -10.80 -10.88
CA PRO A 302 -7.99 -10.43 -9.98
C PRO A 302 -8.48 -10.07 -8.58
N LEU A 303 -9.67 -9.46 -8.47
CA LEU A 303 -10.28 -9.11 -7.18
C LEU A 303 -10.61 -10.38 -6.37
N LEU A 304 -11.28 -11.36 -6.99
CA LEU A 304 -11.62 -12.61 -6.34
C LEU A 304 -10.37 -13.41 -5.96
N ASN A 305 -9.35 -13.40 -6.82
CA ASN A 305 -8.08 -14.07 -6.55
C ASN A 305 -7.33 -13.42 -5.38
N ASN A 306 -7.28 -12.08 -5.32
CA ASN A 306 -6.69 -11.34 -4.21
C ASN A 306 -7.46 -11.54 -2.90
N LEU A 307 -8.79 -11.58 -2.94
CA LEU A 307 -9.63 -11.84 -1.77
C LEU A 307 -9.38 -13.26 -1.23
N GLY A 308 -9.27 -14.25 -2.13
CA GLY A 308 -8.85 -15.60 -1.77
C GLY A 308 -7.48 -15.64 -1.07
N HIS A 309 -6.50 -14.87 -1.55
CA HIS A 309 -5.20 -14.74 -0.89
C HIS A 309 -5.27 -14.08 0.49
N VAL A 310 -6.10 -13.05 0.67
CA VAL A 310 -6.33 -12.41 1.97
C VAL A 310 -6.98 -13.38 2.95
N CYS A 311 -8.04 -14.07 2.54
CA CYS A 311 -8.71 -15.09 3.36
C CYS A 311 -7.75 -16.22 3.75
N ARG A 312 -6.88 -16.66 2.83
CA ARG A 312 -5.81 -17.64 3.12
C ARG A 312 -4.85 -17.14 4.19
N LYS A 313 -4.39 -15.89 4.09
CA LYS A 313 -3.49 -15.29 5.10
C LYS A 313 -4.17 -15.14 6.46
N LEU A 314 -5.48 -14.92 6.48
CA LEU A 314 -6.31 -14.91 7.70
C LEU A 314 -6.68 -16.31 8.20
N LYS A 315 -6.14 -17.38 7.60
CA LYS A 315 -6.42 -18.79 7.91
C LYS A 315 -7.88 -19.21 7.71
N LYS A 316 -8.67 -18.44 6.96
CA LYS A 316 -10.05 -18.79 6.55
C LYS A 316 -10.00 -19.57 5.24
N TYR A 317 -9.55 -20.82 5.31
CA TYR A 317 -9.23 -21.62 4.12
C TYR A 317 -10.46 -22.01 3.26
N GLU A 318 -11.60 -22.32 3.89
CA GLU A 318 -12.82 -22.69 3.17
C GLU A 318 -13.39 -21.52 2.34
N GLU A 319 -13.44 -20.33 2.94
CA GLU A 319 -13.85 -19.10 2.24
C GLU A 319 -12.87 -18.76 1.11
N ALA A 320 -11.55 -18.91 1.34
CA ALA A 320 -10.53 -18.68 0.31
C ALA A 320 -10.73 -19.59 -0.91
N LEU A 321 -11.04 -20.87 -0.71
CA LEU A 321 -11.33 -21.81 -1.80
C LEU A 321 -12.55 -21.40 -2.61
N GLU A 322 -13.62 -20.93 -1.94
CA GLU A 322 -14.83 -20.47 -2.61
C GLU A 322 -14.55 -19.27 -3.53
N TYR A 323 -13.77 -18.29 -3.05
CA TYR A 323 -13.39 -17.14 -3.86
C TYR A 323 -12.48 -17.49 -5.04
N HIS A 324 -11.49 -18.38 -4.85
CA HIS A 324 -10.67 -18.85 -5.97
C HIS A 324 -11.44 -19.71 -6.98
N ARG A 325 -12.45 -20.48 -6.53
CA ARG A 325 -13.37 -21.20 -7.44
C ARG A 325 -14.23 -20.23 -8.25
N GLN A 326 -14.75 -19.18 -7.62
CA GLN A 326 -15.47 -18.13 -8.33
C GLN A 326 -14.56 -17.42 -9.34
N ALA A 327 -13.27 -17.19 -9.01
CA ALA A 327 -12.28 -16.65 -9.95
C ALA A 327 -12.08 -17.58 -11.16
N LEU A 328 -12.00 -18.89 -10.96
CA LEU A 328 -11.91 -19.88 -12.05
C LEU A 328 -13.17 -19.93 -12.93
N VAL A 329 -14.35 -19.61 -12.41
CA VAL A 329 -15.56 -19.48 -13.27
C VAL A 329 -15.40 -18.34 -14.27
N LEU A 330 -14.67 -17.28 -13.90
CA LEU A 330 -14.41 -16.12 -14.77
C LEU A 330 -13.27 -16.38 -15.75
N ILE A 331 -12.13 -16.91 -15.27
CA ILE A 331 -11.00 -17.32 -16.11
C ILE A 331 -10.71 -18.81 -15.88
N PRO A 332 -11.31 -19.72 -16.68
CA PRO A 332 -11.24 -21.17 -16.46
C PRO A 332 -9.85 -21.80 -16.61
N GLN A 333 -8.88 -21.09 -17.19
CA GLN A 333 -7.54 -21.62 -17.47
C GLN A 333 -6.44 -20.76 -16.82
N ASN A 334 -6.73 -20.17 -15.66
CA ASN A 334 -5.71 -19.41 -14.94
C ASN A 334 -4.81 -20.33 -14.09
N ALA A 335 -3.56 -20.51 -14.53
CA ALA A 335 -2.55 -21.33 -13.83
C ALA A 335 -2.26 -20.84 -12.40
N SER A 336 -2.23 -19.52 -12.17
CA SER A 336 -1.95 -18.97 -10.83
C SER A 336 -3.06 -19.30 -9.83
N THR A 337 -4.32 -19.31 -10.29
CA THR A 337 -5.48 -19.60 -9.44
C THR A 337 -5.53 -21.07 -9.06
N TYR A 338 -5.18 -21.98 -9.99
CA TYR A 338 -5.02 -23.40 -9.68
C TYR A 338 -3.88 -23.66 -8.68
N SER A 339 -2.73 -22.99 -8.84
CA SER A 339 -1.62 -23.06 -7.88
C SER A 339 -2.04 -22.55 -6.48
N ALA A 340 -2.78 -21.45 -6.42
CA ALA A 340 -3.30 -20.90 -5.17
C ALA A 340 -4.25 -21.87 -4.45
N ILE A 341 -5.16 -22.53 -5.19
CA ILE A 341 -6.05 -23.57 -4.65
C ILE A 341 -5.25 -24.77 -4.14
N GLY A 342 -4.27 -25.26 -4.92
CA GLY A 342 -3.37 -26.35 -4.50
C GLY A 342 -2.65 -26.03 -3.21
N TYR A 343 -2.16 -24.79 -3.07
CA TYR A 343 -1.49 -24.33 -1.86
C TYR A 343 -2.43 -24.24 -0.65
N ILE A 344 -3.68 -23.81 -0.83
CA ILE A 344 -4.66 -23.81 0.26
C ILE A 344 -4.98 -25.24 0.69
N HIS A 345 -5.15 -26.17 -0.25
CA HIS A 345 -5.35 -27.58 0.06
C HIS A 345 -4.17 -28.19 0.81
N SER A 346 -2.92 -27.82 0.49
CA SER A 346 -1.75 -28.27 1.26
C SER A 346 -1.73 -27.71 2.67
N LEU A 347 -2.14 -26.45 2.88
CA LEU A 347 -2.25 -25.85 4.21
C LEU A 347 -3.37 -26.46 5.06
N MET A 348 -4.41 -27.01 4.42
CA MET A 348 -5.48 -27.75 5.08
C MET A 348 -5.11 -29.22 5.38
N GLY A 349 -3.95 -29.71 4.91
CA GLY A 349 -3.52 -31.11 5.04
C GLY A 349 -4.12 -32.07 3.99
N ASN A 350 -4.86 -31.54 3.00
CA ASN A 350 -5.46 -32.33 1.93
C ASN A 350 -4.46 -32.49 0.76
N PHE A 351 -3.39 -33.25 0.99
CA PHE A 351 -2.28 -33.35 0.03
C PHE A 351 -2.66 -34.02 -1.29
N GLU A 352 -3.59 -34.97 -1.31
CA GLU A 352 -4.06 -35.64 -2.54
C GLU A 352 -4.65 -34.63 -3.53
N SER A 353 -5.59 -33.81 -3.07
CA SER A 353 -6.18 -32.74 -3.89
C SER A 353 -5.16 -31.66 -4.24
N ALA A 354 -4.24 -31.33 -3.33
CA ALA A 354 -3.20 -30.35 -3.59
C ALA A 354 -2.30 -30.77 -4.77
N ILE A 355 -1.91 -32.05 -4.82
CA ILE A 355 -1.09 -32.64 -5.89
C ILE A 355 -1.82 -32.53 -7.24
N ASP A 356 -3.10 -32.89 -7.29
CA ASP A 356 -3.91 -32.78 -8.52
C ASP A 356 -4.00 -31.32 -9.02
N TYR A 357 -4.20 -30.36 -8.11
CA TYR A 357 -4.27 -28.95 -8.46
C TYR A 357 -2.91 -28.36 -8.89
N PHE A 358 -1.81 -28.77 -8.27
CA PHE A 358 -0.48 -28.38 -8.73
C PHE A 358 -0.13 -28.99 -10.09
N HIS A 359 -0.52 -30.24 -10.36
CA HIS A 359 -0.35 -30.85 -11.69
C HIS A 359 -1.17 -30.13 -12.77
N THR A 360 -2.40 -29.74 -12.48
CA THR A 360 -3.21 -28.94 -13.43
C THR A 360 -2.61 -27.55 -13.65
N ALA A 361 -2.11 -26.89 -12.60
CA ALA A 361 -1.41 -25.61 -12.71
C ALA A 361 -0.15 -25.72 -13.60
N LEU A 362 0.68 -26.73 -13.39
CA LEU A 362 1.89 -26.98 -14.19
C LEU A 362 1.60 -27.42 -15.62
N GLY A 363 0.45 -28.08 -15.84
CA GLY A 363 -0.05 -28.39 -17.19
C GLY A 363 -0.44 -27.15 -17.98
N LEU A 364 -0.88 -26.08 -17.30
CA LEU A 364 -1.22 -24.79 -17.91
C LEU A 364 0.00 -23.88 -18.04
N ARG A 365 0.86 -23.82 -17.01
CA ARG A 365 2.10 -23.03 -16.99
C ARG A 365 3.27 -23.90 -16.54
N ARG A 366 4.12 -24.26 -17.51
CA ARG A 366 5.27 -25.15 -17.28
C ARG A 366 6.38 -24.51 -16.44
N ASP A 367 6.53 -23.20 -16.51
CA ASP A 367 7.70 -22.47 -15.98
C ASP A 367 7.48 -21.92 -14.56
N ASP A 368 6.58 -22.53 -13.78
CA ASP A 368 6.25 -22.07 -12.44
C ASP A 368 7.06 -22.78 -11.35
N THR A 369 8.21 -22.22 -11.00
CA THR A 369 9.11 -22.77 -9.96
C THR A 369 8.40 -23.00 -8.64
N PHE A 370 7.50 -22.10 -8.24
CA PHE A 370 6.75 -22.22 -6.98
C PHE A 370 5.85 -23.46 -6.98
N SER A 371 5.09 -23.67 -8.05
CA SER A 371 4.22 -24.85 -8.16
C SER A 371 5.03 -26.14 -8.22
N VAL A 372 6.23 -26.14 -8.84
CA VAL A 372 7.13 -27.30 -8.85
C VAL A 372 7.65 -27.64 -7.44
N THR A 373 8.15 -26.64 -6.70
CA THR A 373 8.69 -26.87 -5.34
C THR A 373 7.61 -27.29 -4.37
N MET A 374 6.44 -26.64 -4.41
CA MET A 374 5.30 -27.00 -3.56
C MET A 374 4.73 -28.38 -3.88
N LEU A 375 4.68 -28.77 -5.15
CA LEU A 375 4.30 -30.12 -5.56
C LEU A 375 5.25 -31.17 -4.98
N GLY A 376 6.57 -30.94 -5.05
CA GLY A 376 7.57 -31.81 -4.44
C GLY A 376 7.33 -32.01 -2.94
N HIS A 377 7.10 -30.91 -2.22
CA HIS A 377 6.78 -30.94 -0.79
C HIS A 377 5.48 -31.70 -0.49
N CYS A 378 4.42 -31.47 -1.27
CA CYS A 378 3.14 -32.17 -1.08
C CYS A 378 3.27 -33.68 -1.33
N ILE A 379 4.07 -34.09 -2.32
CA ILE A 379 4.35 -35.50 -2.62
C ILE A 379 5.12 -36.14 -1.46
N GLU A 380 6.13 -35.47 -0.91
CA GLU A 380 6.87 -35.96 0.25
C GLU A 380 5.97 -36.14 1.47
N MET A 381 5.07 -35.19 1.74
CA MET A 381 4.11 -35.29 2.85
C MET A 381 3.09 -36.41 2.63
N TYR A 382 2.57 -36.56 1.41
CA TYR A 382 1.62 -37.62 1.07
C TYR A 382 2.25 -39.03 1.12
N ILE A 383 3.51 -39.16 0.67
CA ILE A 383 4.27 -40.42 0.72
C ILE A 383 4.78 -40.70 2.14
N GLY A 384 5.16 -39.67 2.90
CA GLY A 384 5.58 -39.78 4.30
C GLY A 384 4.46 -40.33 5.20
N ASP A 385 3.21 -39.95 4.95
CA ASP A 385 2.03 -40.57 5.57
C ASP A 385 1.80 -42.03 5.12
N SER A 386 2.38 -42.43 3.98
CA SER A 386 2.23 -43.74 3.34
C SER A 386 3.46 -44.67 3.48
N GLU A 387 4.50 -44.30 4.23
CA GLU A 387 5.68 -45.15 4.50
C GLU A 387 5.39 -46.27 5.52
N ALA A 388 4.35 -47.06 5.19
CA ALA A 388 4.25 -48.45 5.57
C ALA A 388 4.22 -49.42 4.36
N TYR A 389 4.22 -49.00 3.08
CA TYR A 389 4.13 -50.04 2.03
C TYR A 389 4.75 -49.94 0.63
N ILE A 390 5.24 -48.82 0.05
CA ILE A 390 5.69 -48.91 -1.37
C ILE A 390 7.07 -48.33 -1.63
N GLY A 391 8.06 -49.01 -1.07
CA GLY A 391 9.41 -49.01 -1.64
C GLY A 391 9.43 -49.76 -2.98
N THR A 392 10.05 -49.14 -3.98
CA THR A 392 10.68 -49.70 -5.21
C THR A 392 10.10 -49.32 -6.58
N ALA A 393 8.83 -48.93 -6.74
CA ALA A 393 8.29 -48.68 -8.10
C ALA A 393 8.53 -47.23 -8.63
N ILE A 394 8.72 -46.25 -7.76
CA ILE A 394 8.81 -44.83 -8.14
C ILE A 394 10.24 -44.40 -8.53
N LYS A 395 11.27 -45.14 -8.06
CA LYS A 395 12.68 -44.84 -8.34
C LYS A 395 13.07 -44.90 -9.83
N ASP A 396 12.38 -45.72 -10.62
CA ASP A 396 12.71 -45.87 -12.06
C ASP A 396 12.06 -44.81 -12.95
N LYS A 397 11.00 -44.12 -12.50
CA LYS A 397 10.37 -43.03 -13.27
C LYS A 397 11.00 -41.65 -13.04
N LEU A 398 11.70 -41.45 -11.92
CA LEU A 398 12.36 -40.18 -11.57
C LEU A 398 13.74 -39.99 -12.21
N ARG A 399 14.32 -40.99 -12.88
CA ARG A 399 15.61 -40.86 -13.57
C ARG A 399 15.61 -39.96 -14.81
N CYS A 400 14.47 -39.42 -15.22
CA CYS A 400 14.35 -38.63 -16.46
C CYS A 400 14.24 -37.12 -16.26
N TYR A 401 14.36 -36.59 -15.04
CA TYR A 401 14.38 -35.15 -14.81
C TYR A 401 15.52 -34.81 -13.86
N ASP A 402 16.57 -34.20 -14.40
CA ASP A 402 17.66 -33.65 -13.61
C ASP A 402 17.11 -32.57 -12.67
N PHE A 403 17.26 -32.79 -11.36
CA PHE A 403 16.75 -31.93 -10.29
C PHE A 403 17.89 -31.14 -9.64
N ASP A 404 17.57 -29.90 -9.29
CA ASP A 404 18.50 -28.86 -8.85
C ASP A 404 18.85 -28.92 -7.35
N VAL A 405 19.94 -28.20 -7.02
CA VAL A 405 20.88 -28.28 -5.87
C VAL A 405 20.28 -28.20 -4.44
N HIS A 406 18.98 -27.94 -4.26
CA HIS A 406 18.37 -27.81 -2.94
C HIS A 406 18.03 -29.16 -2.29
N THR A 407 17.61 -30.16 -3.08
CA THR A 407 17.27 -31.52 -2.62
C THR A 407 18.47 -32.30 -2.07
N MET A 408 19.69 -31.93 -2.47
CA MET A 408 20.93 -32.54 -1.97
C MET A 408 21.29 -32.13 -0.54
N LYS A 409 20.83 -30.96 -0.05
CA LYS A 409 21.12 -30.52 1.32
C LYS A 409 20.31 -31.31 2.35
N THR A 410 19.07 -31.67 2.04
CA THR A 410 18.21 -32.47 2.91
C THR A 410 18.63 -33.94 2.92
N LEU A 411 19.03 -34.50 1.76
CA LEU A 411 19.59 -35.85 1.66
C LEU A 411 20.92 -36.03 2.41
N LYS A 412 21.78 -35.02 2.43
CA LYS A 412 23.08 -35.08 3.15
C LYS A 412 22.91 -35.23 4.67
N ASN A 413 21.87 -34.64 5.25
CA ASN A 413 21.61 -34.75 6.68
C ASN A 413 21.06 -36.13 7.09
N ILE A 414 20.45 -36.86 6.14
CA ILE A 414 19.93 -38.22 6.35
C ILE A 414 21.04 -39.27 6.15
N MET A 415 22.02 -39.01 5.27
CA MET A 415 23.07 -39.97 4.93
C MET A 415 24.25 -40.03 5.91
N SER A 416 24.37 -39.10 6.88
CA SER A 416 25.44 -39.15 7.89
C SER A 416 24.90 -39.12 9.33
N PRO A 417 24.54 -40.27 9.93
CA PRO A 417 24.49 -40.36 11.37
C PRO A 417 25.93 -40.38 11.92
N ALA A 418 26.19 -39.57 12.94
CA ALA A 418 27.50 -39.49 13.59
C ALA A 418 27.91 -40.86 14.16
N TRP A 419 29.04 -41.38 13.70
CA TRP A 419 29.72 -42.52 14.32
C TRP A 419 30.95 -42.05 15.07
N GLY A 420 30.94 -42.33 16.37
CA GLY A 420 32.05 -42.10 17.28
C GLY A 420 33.21 -43.05 17.05
N ALA A 421 34.39 -42.53 17.41
CA ALA A 421 35.60 -43.20 17.89
C ALA A 421 36.02 -44.52 17.22
N LEU A 422 37.08 -44.46 16.41
CA LEU A 422 38.15 -45.45 16.48
C LEU A 422 39.49 -44.79 16.09
N GLU A 423 40.48 -44.98 16.96
CA GLU A 423 41.87 -44.53 16.84
C GLU A 423 42.52 -44.97 15.53
N PHE A 424 43.37 -44.12 14.92
CA PHE A 424 44.67 -44.53 14.39
C PHE A 424 45.56 -43.30 14.11
N ASP A 425 46.57 -43.17 14.96
CA ASP A 425 47.93 -42.62 14.80
C ASP A 425 48.47 -42.31 13.38
N ILE A 426 49.06 -41.11 13.20
CA ILE A 426 50.48 -40.84 12.80
C ILE A 426 50.67 -39.48 12.09
N GLU A 427 51.58 -38.67 12.68
CA GLU A 427 52.48 -37.66 12.09
C GLU A 427 51.88 -36.56 11.17
N ARG A 428 52.13 -35.26 11.32
CA ARG A 428 53.36 -34.55 11.69
C ARG A 428 53.09 -33.03 11.65
N GLN A 429 53.79 -32.30 12.52
CA GLN A 429 54.30 -30.93 12.34
C GLN A 429 53.32 -29.77 12.13
N THR A 430 53.14 -28.95 13.18
CA THR A 430 53.78 -27.63 13.38
C THR A 430 53.35 -27.12 14.77
N THR A 431 54.22 -27.15 15.79
CA THR A 431 55.04 -26.01 16.26
C THR A 431 54.27 -24.69 16.39
N GLU A 432 53.92 -24.33 17.62
CA GLU A 432 54.30 -23.10 18.34
C GLU A 432 53.29 -22.89 19.49
N GLU A 433 53.73 -23.11 20.73
CA GLU A 433 53.95 -22.05 21.74
C GLU A 433 52.62 -21.48 22.30
N SER A 434 52.34 -21.38 23.59
CA SER A 434 53.12 -21.54 24.82
C SER A 434 52.12 -21.40 26.00
N ASN A 435 52.41 -22.06 27.13
CA ASN A 435 52.20 -21.64 28.54
C ASN A 435 50.82 -21.05 28.97
N MET A 436 50.20 -21.37 30.10
CA MET A 436 50.57 -22.10 31.32
C MET A 436 49.27 -22.33 32.12
N ALA A 437 49.10 -23.57 32.61
CA ALA A 437 48.62 -24.00 33.94
C ALA A 437 47.65 -23.13 34.77
N LEU A 438 46.54 -23.73 35.25
CA LEU A 438 46.31 -24.04 36.69
C LEU A 438 44.99 -24.80 36.92
N GLU A 439 45.14 -26.04 37.41
CA GLU A 439 44.45 -26.77 38.47
C GLU A 439 42.90 -26.75 38.65
N ALA A 440 42.39 -27.96 38.91
CA ALA A 440 41.00 -28.39 39.12
C ALA A 440 40.55 -28.22 40.60
N PRO A 441 39.56 -28.97 41.14
CA PRO A 441 38.31 -29.54 40.61
C PRO A 441 37.09 -29.15 41.50
N HIS A 442 35.85 -29.38 41.07
CA HIS A 442 34.84 -29.93 41.98
C HIS A 442 33.66 -30.56 41.23
N GLN A 443 33.52 -31.86 41.46
CA GLN A 443 32.33 -32.65 41.20
C GLN A 443 31.16 -32.15 42.05
N ARG A 444 29.97 -32.07 41.45
CA ARG A 444 28.75 -32.58 42.07
C ARG A 444 27.78 -33.03 40.97
N LYS A 445 27.63 -34.35 40.88
CA LYS A 445 26.51 -35.03 40.23
C LYS A 445 25.26 -34.79 41.07
N THR A 446 24.19 -34.32 40.43
CA THR A 446 22.83 -34.68 40.81
C THR A 446 22.05 -34.95 39.53
N THR A 447 21.53 -36.16 39.50
CA THR A 447 20.60 -36.77 38.55
C THR A 447 19.26 -36.06 38.59
N GLU A 448 18.75 -35.61 37.44
CA GLU A 448 17.32 -35.41 37.22
C GLU A 448 16.94 -35.92 35.82
N GLU A 449 15.84 -36.66 35.80
CA GLU A 449 15.19 -37.31 34.65
C GLU A 449 14.62 -36.28 33.67
N PRO A 450 14.39 -36.64 32.39
CA PRO A 450 13.92 -35.70 31.38
C PRO A 450 12.43 -35.35 31.55
N PRO A 451 12.00 -34.10 31.31
CA PRO A 451 10.60 -33.74 31.29
C PRO A 451 9.91 -34.19 29.97
N PRO A 452 8.57 -34.22 29.95
CA PRO A 452 7.78 -34.95 28.96
C PRO A 452 7.54 -34.19 27.64
N LEU A 453 7.16 -34.96 26.63
CA LEU A 453 6.71 -34.56 25.30
C LEU A 453 5.49 -33.63 25.38
N ASP A 454 5.70 -32.32 25.24
CA ASP A 454 4.70 -31.37 24.73
C ASP A 454 5.40 -30.06 24.31
N GLU A 455 6.17 -30.12 23.22
CA GLU A 455 6.62 -28.94 22.48
C GLU A 455 6.27 -29.17 21.00
N THR A 456 5.14 -28.60 20.60
CA THR A 456 4.88 -28.31 19.19
C THR A 456 5.92 -27.26 18.80
N PHE A 457 6.89 -27.66 17.97
CA PHE A 457 7.88 -26.76 17.40
C PHE A 457 7.17 -25.66 16.60
N GLU A 458 7.03 -24.48 17.18
CA GLU A 458 6.87 -23.23 16.44
C GLU A 458 8.14 -23.03 15.61
N ILE A 459 8.06 -23.34 14.32
CA ILE A 459 9.03 -22.85 13.35
C ILE A 459 8.62 -21.42 13.02
N GLU A 460 9.08 -20.47 13.83
CA GLU A 460 9.29 -19.09 13.37
C GLU A 460 10.39 -19.12 12.29
N MET A 461 9.99 -19.35 11.05
CA MET A 461 10.85 -19.03 9.91
C MET A 461 10.66 -17.55 9.59
N ASN A 462 11.71 -16.77 9.84
CA ASN A 462 11.87 -15.38 9.44
C ASN A 462 11.33 -15.13 8.02
N GLU A 463 10.37 -14.21 7.94
CA GLU A 463 9.53 -13.88 6.79
C GLU A 463 10.24 -13.01 5.72
N SER A 464 11.54 -13.20 5.49
CA SER A 464 12.30 -12.44 4.46
C SER A 464 12.53 -13.19 3.14
N ASP A 465 12.19 -14.49 3.07
CA ASP A 465 12.57 -15.35 1.94
C ASP A 465 11.38 -15.84 1.08
N MET A 466 10.22 -15.17 1.11
CA MET A 466 9.16 -15.40 0.09
C MET A 466 9.49 -14.71 -1.24
N MET A 467 10.74 -14.90 -1.68
CA MET A 467 11.25 -14.55 -2.99
C MET A 467 10.76 -15.58 -3.99
N LEU A 468 10.09 -15.12 -5.05
CA LEU A 468 10.08 -15.83 -6.32
C LEU A 468 11.49 -15.74 -6.89
N GLU A 469 12.40 -16.62 -6.47
CA GLU A 469 13.61 -16.89 -7.24
C GLU A 469 13.19 -17.53 -8.57
N THR A 470 13.17 -16.73 -9.63
CA THR A 470 13.33 -17.24 -10.99
C THR A 470 14.72 -16.83 -11.47
N SER A 471 15.45 -17.86 -11.85
CA SER A 471 16.87 -17.87 -12.16
C SER A 471 17.21 -16.94 -13.32
N MET A 472 18.36 -16.29 -13.16
CA MET A 472 19.13 -15.71 -14.24
C MET A 472 19.27 -16.71 -15.39
N SER A 473 18.94 -16.29 -16.61
CA SER A 473 19.57 -16.84 -17.80
C SER A 473 20.12 -15.70 -18.63
N ASP A 474 21.44 -15.51 -18.50
CA ASP A 474 22.26 -14.84 -19.48
C ASP A 474 22.06 -15.50 -20.84
N HIS A 475 21.45 -14.81 -21.80
CA HIS A 475 21.81 -14.96 -23.20
C HIS A 475 21.90 -13.59 -23.86
N SER A 476 23.06 -12.97 -23.66
CA SER A 476 23.64 -12.08 -24.64
C SER A 476 24.20 -12.91 -25.79
N THR A 477 23.63 -12.74 -26.98
CA THR A 477 24.37 -12.46 -28.23
C THR A 477 23.39 -12.05 -29.33
#